data_AF-A0A174D4Y9-F1
#
_entry.id   AF-A0A174D4Y9-F1
#
_cell.length_a   1.000
_cell.length_b   1.000
_cell.length_c   1.000
_cell.angle_alpha   90.00
_cell.angle_beta   90.00
_cell.angle_gamma   90.00
#
_symmetry.space_group_name_H-M   'P 1'
#
loop_
_entity.id
_entity.type
_entity.pdbx_description
1 polymer ?
#
loop_
_entity_poly.entity_id
_entity_poly.type
_entity_poly.pdbx_seq_one_letter_code
_entity_poly.pdbx_strand_id
1 'polypeptide(L)'
;MKALIYLIKRTAANNLKKAVRKPTTLLALIFGAAYGIFLIVMLGTLAVTVRIDSVQGLVILVTVWTIYITVGNFMSYASRKGILFRPAHSQFVFPAPISPKLVLIQGAWMNYLMSFFIWIVLAIGGLTVFHVEWWKMLFFFLIGCGVECAVEQSVMIILYTNDKLPQKLIKGICFGMKVFLIAFTLMIVLYFKEKGLSVESALSFINWPVLQMIPVVGWQIAVYRLVLLGPTTLNVICTVIYSVFTVFIVAAAFRMKCDGGYYEEAAKFADDYAELKKRQKSGEFVTNTGTKKRRFRRVESKITAKGARAIFYRQFLEYKKEKYFIFTKMTVLSAVVAFIFAYSLQKSVSDSSMAGFILLGVVAYVALIMSGYTGKWESELKNPYIFLIPDSPLKKMWYATLMEHVKAFADGCIICIPIGIFWHVPVIEIIYCILIYTVLQADRLYTMVIVQSLLGEVFGKTGQSLLRMFIQMALLGVGAGVGVLAAVLISQTLIFPIVLIYGLMITVAMGAIALLRFDTMEQFV
;
A
#
# COMPACT_ATOMS: atom_id res chain seq x y z
N MET A 1 -34.85 -0.17 -6.10
CA MET A 1 -34.02 -1.15 -5.37
C MET A 1 -33.80 -2.46 -6.11
N LYS A 2 -34.84 -3.17 -6.60
CA LYS A 2 -34.68 -4.48 -7.26
C LYS A 2 -33.64 -4.49 -8.40
N ALA A 3 -33.65 -3.48 -9.27
CA ALA A 3 -32.67 -3.35 -10.36
C ALA A 3 -31.21 -3.17 -9.87
N LEU A 4 -31.00 -2.35 -8.83
CA LEU A 4 -29.67 -2.13 -8.24
C LEU A 4 -29.14 -3.39 -7.56
N ILE A 5 -30.00 -4.10 -6.82
CA ILE A 5 -29.65 -5.37 -6.17
C ILE A 5 -29.33 -6.44 -7.23
N TYR A 6 -30.10 -6.49 -8.32
CA TYR A 6 -29.81 -7.38 -9.45
C TYR A 6 -28.41 -7.11 -10.03
N LEU A 7 -28.06 -5.84 -10.23
CA LEU A 7 -26.76 -5.43 -10.75
C LEU A 7 -25.62 -5.86 -9.81
N ILE A 8 -25.76 -5.68 -8.50
CA ILE A 8 -24.77 -6.16 -7.51
C ILE A 8 -24.61 -7.68 -7.59
N LYS A 9 -25.73 -8.42 -7.52
CA LYS A 9 -25.72 -9.90 -7.56
C LYS A 9 -25.08 -10.44 -8.83
N ARG A 10 -25.46 -9.91 -9.99
CA ARG A 10 -24.87 -10.31 -11.28
C ARG A 10 -23.40 -9.92 -11.40
N THR A 11 -23.02 -8.74 -10.91
CA THR A 11 -21.61 -8.30 -10.92
C THR A 11 -20.76 -9.21 -10.04
N ALA A 12 -21.22 -9.54 -8.84
CA ALA A 12 -20.55 -10.46 -7.93
C ALA A 12 -20.42 -11.86 -8.54
N ALA A 13 -21.51 -12.42 -9.07
CA ALA A 13 -21.52 -13.73 -9.71
C ALA A 13 -20.59 -13.78 -10.93
N ASN A 14 -20.60 -12.75 -11.79
CA ASN A 14 -19.75 -12.68 -12.97
C ASN A 14 -18.28 -12.50 -12.60
N ASN A 15 -17.98 -11.70 -11.57
CA ASN A 15 -16.62 -11.56 -11.06
C ASN A 15 -16.12 -12.88 -10.47
N LEU A 16 -16.94 -13.61 -9.71
CA LEU A 16 -16.58 -14.92 -9.17
C LEU A 16 -16.34 -15.93 -10.29
N LYS A 17 -17.25 -16.04 -11.27
CA LYS A 17 -17.06 -16.90 -12.44
C LYS A 17 -15.79 -16.57 -13.22
N LYS A 18 -15.50 -15.28 -13.39
CA LYS A 18 -14.26 -14.81 -14.03
C LYS A 18 -13.02 -15.09 -13.19
N ALA A 19 -13.14 -15.02 -11.87
CA ALA A 19 -12.06 -15.31 -10.94
C ALA A 19 -11.72 -16.81 -10.98
N VAL A 20 -12.71 -17.69 -10.84
CA VAL A 20 -12.53 -19.16 -10.86
C VAL A 20 -11.89 -19.64 -12.17
N ARG A 21 -12.22 -19.02 -13.31
CA ARG A 21 -11.65 -19.39 -14.61
C ARG A 21 -10.21 -18.92 -14.84
N LYS A 22 -9.66 -18.04 -14.00
CA LYS A 22 -8.32 -17.49 -14.18
C LYS A 22 -7.31 -18.14 -13.25
N PRO A 23 -6.19 -18.68 -13.76
CA PRO A 23 -5.16 -19.31 -12.92
C PRO A 23 -4.51 -18.29 -11.96
N THR A 24 -4.55 -17.00 -12.28
CA THR A 24 -4.11 -15.92 -11.37
C THR A 24 -4.87 -15.90 -10.05
N THR A 25 -6.14 -16.29 -10.06
CA THR A 25 -7.00 -16.24 -8.87
C THR A 25 -6.61 -17.31 -7.89
N LEU A 26 -6.23 -18.51 -8.36
CA LEU A 26 -5.75 -19.58 -7.51
C LEU A 26 -4.45 -19.16 -6.81
N LEU A 27 -3.48 -18.62 -7.56
CA LEU A 27 -2.25 -18.08 -6.97
C LEU A 27 -2.52 -16.95 -5.98
N ALA A 28 -3.41 -16.01 -6.32
CA ALA A 28 -3.77 -14.92 -5.43
C ALA A 28 -4.49 -15.40 -4.16
N LEU A 29 -5.28 -16.49 -4.23
CA LEU A 29 -6.00 -17.05 -3.10
C LEU A 29 -5.06 -17.84 -2.18
N ILE A 30 -4.19 -18.69 -2.75
CA ILE A 30 -3.16 -19.41 -1.98
C ILE A 30 -2.21 -18.42 -1.31
N PHE A 31 -1.70 -17.44 -2.06
CA PHE A 31 -0.81 -16.43 -1.52
C PHE A 31 -1.52 -15.52 -0.52
N GLY A 32 -2.77 -15.11 -0.80
CA GLY A 32 -3.58 -14.32 0.11
C GLY A 32 -3.89 -15.05 1.41
N ALA A 33 -4.16 -16.36 1.35
CA ALA A 33 -4.38 -17.19 2.53
C ALA A 33 -3.08 -17.39 3.32
N ALA A 34 -1.98 -17.77 2.66
CA ALA A 34 -0.68 -17.94 3.31
C ALA A 34 -0.17 -16.64 3.93
N TYR A 35 -0.28 -15.52 3.21
CA TYR A 35 0.09 -14.20 3.71
C TYR A 35 -0.86 -13.72 4.82
N GLY A 36 -2.15 -14.00 4.72
CA GLY A 36 -3.13 -13.71 5.76
C GLY A 36 -2.84 -14.48 7.05
N ILE A 37 -2.56 -15.78 6.95
CA ILE A 37 -2.12 -16.62 8.08
C ILE A 37 -0.82 -16.08 8.65
N PHE A 38 0.17 -15.79 7.81
CA PHE A 38 1.45 -15.20 8.23
C PHE A 38 1.25 -13.88 8.97
N LEU A 39 0.39 -12.98 8.47
CA LEU A 39 0.07 -11.72 9.15
C LEU A 39 -0.64 -11.95 10.48
N ILE A 40 -1.60 -12.87 10.56
CA ILE A 40 -2.29 -13.20 11.81
C ILE A 40 -1.30 -13.75 12.84
N VAL A 41 -0.41 -14.66 12.43
CA VAL A 41 0.62 -15.24 13.30
C VAL A 41 1.62 -14.17 13.73
N MET A 42 2.12 -13.33 12.81
CA MET A 42 3.05 -12.24 13.13
C MET A 42 2.43 -11.17 14.02
N LEU A 43 1.17 -10.79 13.78
CA LEU A 43 0.47 -9.84 14.63
C LEU A 43 0.15 -10.45 16.00
N GLY A 44 -0.18 -11.74 16.06
CA GLY A 44 -0.36 -12.47 17.30
C GLY A 44 0.93 -12.56 18.12
N THR A 45 2.05 -12.91 17.50
CA THR A 45 3.35 -12.95 18.18
C THR A 45 3.84 -11.56 18.58
N LEU A 46 3.59 -10.52 17.78
CA LEU A 46 3.84 -9.12 18.17
C LEU A 46 2.96 -8.69 19.33
N ALA A 47 1.67 -9.05 19.35
CA ALA A 47 0.77 -8.71 20.46
C ALA A 47 1.21 -9.37 21.77
N VAL A 48 1.65 -10.63 21.73
CA VAL A 48 2.16 -11.37 22.89
C VAL A 48 3.51 -10.80 23.35
N THR A 49 4.44 -10.51 22.42
CA THR A 49 5.76 -9.95 22.78
C THR A 49 5.68 -8.53 23.32
N VAL A 50 4.70 -7.73 22.90
CA VAL A 50 4.48 -6.37 23.41
C VAL A 50 3.55 -6.35 24.65
N ARG A 51 3.03 -7.50 25.11
CA ARG A 51 2.07 -7.62 26.24
C ARG A 51 0.78 -6.80 26.04
N ILE A 52 0.23 -6.82 24.83
CA ILE A 52 -1.03 -6.15 24.45
C ILE A 52 -2.21 -7.15 24.41
N ASP A 53 -2.01 -8.39 24.86
CA ASP A 53 -2.97 -9.50 24.92
C ASP A 53 -4.09 -9.32 25.98
N SER A 54 -4.51 -8.08 26.22
CA SER A 54 -5.57 -7.72 27.17
C SER A 54 -6.71 -6.96 26.51
N VAL A 55 -7.86 -6.93 27.16
CA VAL A 55 -9.03 -6.12 26.76
C VAL A 55 -8.64 -4.65 26.53
N GLN A 56 -7.70 -4.14 27.31
CA GLN A 56 -7.23 -2.76 27.16
C GLN A 56 -6.37 -2.58 25.90
N GLY A 57 -5.64 -3.61 25.47
CA GLY A 57 -4.95 -3.66 24.19
C GLY A 57 -5.90 -3.54 22.99
N LEU A 58 -7.05 -4.21 23.04
CA LEU A 58 -8.09 -4.06 22.03
C LEU A 58 -8.64 -2.62 21.99
N VAL A 59 -8.88 -2.01 23.16
CA VAL A 59 -9.34 -0.62 23.26
C VAL A 59 -8.32 0.33 22.64
N ILE A 60 -7.02 0.09 22.83
CA ILE A 60 -5.95 0.88 22.20
C ILE A 60 -6.08 0.82 20.67
N LEU A 61 -6.14 -0.38 20.12
CA LEU A 61 -6.22 -0.59 18.67
C LEU A 61 -7.48 0.05 18.07
N VAL A 62 -8.62 -0.16 18.71
CA VAL A 62 -9.91 0.39 18.26
C VAL A 62 -9.90 1.91 18.35
N THR A 63 -9.32 2.49 19.40
CA THR A 63 -9.24 3.96 19.55
C THR A 63 -8.42 4.58 18.41
N VAL A 64 -7.25 4.02 18.12
CA VAL A 64 -6.41 4.48 17.01
C VAL A 64 -7.16 4.30 15.68
N TRP A 65 -7.73 3.12 15.46
CA TRP A 65 -8.52 2.84 14.26
C TRP A 65 -9.64 3.85 14.04
N THR A 66 -10.49 4.08 15.05
CA THR A 66 -11.62 5.00 14.98
C THR A 66 -11.19 6.43 14.68
N ILE A 67 -10.09 6.92 15.27
CA ILE A 67 -9.62 8.28 14.99
C ILE A 67 -9.23 8.45 13.53
N TYR A 68 -8.41 7.55 12.99
CA TYR A 68 -7.91 7.68 11.62
C TYR A 68 -8.97 7.36 10.57
N ILE A 69 -9.78 6.33 10.79
CA ILE A 69 -10.79 5.89 9.82
C ILE A 69 -11.98 6.83 9.78
N THR A 70 -12.54 7.26 10.93
CA THR A 70 -13.69 8.17 10.92
C THR A 70 -13.34 9.51 10.29
N VAL A 71 -12.18 10.09 10.61
CA VAL A 71 -11.73 11.35 10.00
C VAL A 71 -11.35 11.14 8.52
N GLY A 72 -10.70 10.00 8.20
CA GLY A 72 -10.36 9.62 6.83
C GLY A 72 -11.59 9.51 5.92
N ASN A 73 -12.62 8.78 6.37
CA ASN A 73 -13.87 8.58 5.64
C ASN A 73 -14.61 9.91 5.46
N PHE A 74 -14.70 10.74 6.52
CA PHE A 74 -15.28 12.07 6.41
C PHE A 74 -14.58 12.92 5.33
N MET A 75 -13.25 13.01 5.35
CA MET A 75 -12.49 13.77 4.35
C MET A 75 -12.70 13.22 2.92
N SER A 76 -12.80 11.90 2.79
CA SER A 76 -13.04 11.22 1.53
C SER A 76 -14.42 11.59 0.96
N TYR A 77 -15.46 11.59 1.80
CA TYR A 77 -16.81 11.98 1.41
C TYR A 77 -16.95 13.49 1.19
N ALA A 78 -16.32 14.31 2.02
CA ALA A 78 -16.33 15.77 1.89
C ALA A 78 -15.63 16.24 0.61
N SER A 79 -14.61 15.53 0.15
CA SER A 79 -13.98 15.77 -1.15
C SER A 79 -14.73 15.15 -2.33
N ARG A 80 -15.87 14.49 -2.08
CA ARG A 80 -16.71 13.75 -3.03
C ARG A 80 -15.96 12.64 -3.79
N LYS A 81 -14.89 12.11 -3.18
CA LYS A 81 -14.03 11.03 -3.73
C LYS A 81 -14.18 9.70 -2.99
N GLY A 82 -15.02 9.64 -1.95
CA GLY A 82 -15.18 8.44 -1.11
C GLY A 82 -16.07 7.35 -1.68
N ILE A 83 -16.85 7.65 -2.72
CA ILE A 83 -17.69 6.67 -3.42
C ILE A 83 -17.09 6.37 -4.79
N LEU A 84 -16.92 5.08 -5.07
CA LEU A 84 -16.39 4.64 -6.35
C LEU A 84 -17.51 4.38 -7.36
N PHE A 85 -17.73 5.36 -8.25
CA PHE A 85 -18.55 5.17 -9.44
C PHE A 85 -17.72 4.61 -10.60
N ARG A 86 -18.35 3.78 -11.44
CA ARG A 86 -17.76 3.28 -12.68
C ARG A 86 -18.34 4.07 -13.86
N PRO A 87 -17.65 4.18 -15.00
CA PRO A 87 -18.22 4.80 -16.20
C PRO A 87 -19.56 4.16 -16.64
N ALA A 88 -19.75 2.86 -16.40
CA ALA A 88 -21.05 2.22 -16.64
C ALA A 88 -22.19 2.80 -15.77
N HIS A 89 -21.90 3.30 -14.57
CA HIS A 89 -22.91 3.92 -13.71
C HIS A 89 -23.34 5.28 -14.25
N SER A 90 -22.44 6.07 -14.83
CA SER A 90 -22.81 7.36 -15.44
C SER A 90 -23.71 7.17 -16.66
N GLN A 91 -23.48 6.11 -17.45
CA GLN A 91 -24.27 5.82 -18.64
C GLN A 91 -25.62 5.14 -18.35
N PHE A 92 -25.68 4.22 -17.38
CA PHE A 92 -26.88 3.37 -17.18
C PHE A 92 -27.63 3.61 -15.87
N VAL A 93 -26.98 4.10 -14.82
CA VAL A 93 -27.59 4.21 -13.48
C VAL A 93 -28.02 5.64 -13.18
N PHE A 94 -27.25 6.66 -13.59
CA PHE A 94 -27.58 8.06 -13.36
C PHE A 94 -28.82 8.54 -14.15
N PRO A 95 -29.04 8.15 -15.42
CA PRO A 95 -30.26 8.54 -16.14
C PRO A 95 -31.47 7.66 -15.81
N ALA A 96 -31.30 6.59 -15.02
CA ALA A 96 -32.41 5.72 -14.65
C ALA A 96 -33.37 6.46 -13.70
N PRO A 97 -34.70 6.20 -13.75
CA PRO A 97 -35.68 6.79 -12.84
C PRO A 97 -35.60 6.16 -11.45
N ILE A 98 -34.45 6.31 -10.79
CA ILE A 98 -34.14 5.80 -9.45
C ILE A 98 -33.72 7.00 -8.61
N SER A 99 -34.23 7.09 -7.38
CA SER A 99 -33.87 8.18 -6.47
C SER A 99 -32.35 8.26 -6.28
N PRO A 100 -31.72 9.45 -6.42
CA PRO A 100 -30.27 9.62 -6.30
C PRO A 100 -29.70 9.12 -4.96
N LYS A 101 -30.45 9.24 -3.85
CA LYS A 101 -30.03 8.66 -2.55
C LYS A 101 -29.73 7.17 -2.61
N LEU A 102 -30.58 6.40 -3.28
CA LEU A 102 -30.40 4.95 -3.41
C LEU A 102 -29.19 4.62 -4.29
N VAL A 103 -28.89 5.47 -5.28
CA VAL A 103 -27.70 5.34 -6.13
C VAL A 103 -26.43 5.63 -5.31
N LEU A 104 -26.43 6.62 -4.41
CA LEU A 104 -25.32 6.86 -3.47
C LEU A 104 -25.08 5.66 -2.54
N ILE A 105 -26.13 5.18 -1.87
CA ILE A 105 -26.04 4.03 -0.96
C ILE A 105 -25.51 2.80 -1.71
N GLN A 106 -26.01 2.55 -2.93
CA GLN A 106 -25.52 1.45 -3.75
C GLN A 106 -24.08 1.66 -4.22
N GLY A 107 -23.67 2.88 -4.56
CA GLY A 107 -22.31 3.20 -4.97
C GLY A 107 -21.27 2.83 -3.90
N ALA A 108 -21.63 2.97 -2.62
CA ALA A 108 -20.76 2.70 -1.48
C ALA A 108 -20.83 1.24 -0.96
N TRP A 109 -21.52 0.32 -1.65
CA TRP A 109 -21.73 -1.05 -1.15
C TRP A 109 -20.43 -1.82 -0.84
N MET A 110 -19.36 -1.55 -1.59
CA MET A 110 -18.05 -2.16 -1.34
C MET A 110 -17.42 -1.67 -0.05
N ASN A 111 -17.62 -0.40 0.32
CA ASN A 111 -17.11 0.14 1.59
C ASN A 111 -17.81 -0.56 2.76
N TYR A 112 -19.12 -0.82 2.66
CA TYR A 112 -19.86 -1.54 3.69
C TYR A 112 -19.41 -3.00 3.81
N LEU A 113 -19.17 -3.68 2.68
CA LEU A 113 -18.69 -5.06 2.69
C LEU A 113 -17.29 -5.16 3.31
N MET A 114 -16.40 -4.22 2.98
CA MET A 114 -15.06 -4.16 3.59
C MET A 114 -15.15 -3.85 5.09
N SER A 115 -15.99 -2.90 5.50
CA SER A 115 -16.22 -2.58 6.91
C SER A 115 -16.76 -3.78 7.68
N PHE A 116 -17.76 -4.48 7.13
CA PHE A 116 -18.32 -5.71 7.69
C PHE A 116 -17.23 -6.78 7.92
N PHE A 117 -16.36 -7.00 6.92
CA PHE A 117 -15.27 -7.95 7.04
C PHE A 117 -14.25 -7.55 8.11
N ILE A 118 -13.89 -6.27 8.18
CA ILE A 118 -12.98 -5.75 9.21
C ILE A 118 -13.57 -5.95 10.61
N TRP A 119 -14.86 -5.67 10.81
CA TRP A 119 -15.53 -5.91 12.10
C TRP A 119 -15.57 -7.38 12.48
N ILE A 120 -15.72 -8.30 11.52
CA ILE A 120 -15.57 -9.75 11.78
C ILE A 120 -14.15 -10.07 12.24
N VAL A 121 -13.14 -9.56 11.55
CA VAL A 121 -11.73 -9.81 11.91
C VAL A 121 -11.42 -9.28 13.31
N LEU A 122 -11.89 -8.08 13.64
CA LEU A 122 -11.75 -7.51 15.00
C LEU A 122 -12.55 -8.31 16.04
N ALA A 123 -13.72 -8.82 15.68
CA ALA A 123 -14.52 -9.66 16.56
C ALA A 123 -13.82 -10.99 16.89
N ILE A 124 -13.30 -11.67 15.87
CA ILE A 124 -12.53 -12.91 16.02
C ILE A 124 -11.25 -12.64 16.80
N GLY A 125 -10.51 -11.59 16.46
CA GLY A 125 -9.29 -11.19 17.19
C GLY A 125 -9.57 -10.85 18.65
N GLY A 126 -10.69 -10.20 18.95
CA GLY A 126 -11.14 -9.93 20.32
C GLY A 126 -11.37 -11.20 21.15
N LEU A 127 -11.92 -12.25 20.53
CA LEU A 127 -12.14 -13.54 21.18
C LEU A 127 -10.84 -14.33 21.37
N THR A 128 -9.98 -14.38 20.35
CA THR A 128 -8.82 -15.28 20.32
C THR A 128 -7.56 -14.67 20.92
N VAL A 129 -7.27 -13.40 20.63
CA VAL A 129 -6.02 -12.72 21.00
C VAL A 129 -6.18 -11.87 22.26
N PHE A 130 -7.33 -11.21 22.43
CA PHE A 130 -7.57 -10.28 23.53
C PHE A 130 -8.44 -10.87 24.66
N HIS A 131 -8.83 -12.14 24.53
CA HIS A 131 -9.60 -12.92 25.51
C HIS A 131 -10.84 -12.20 26.07
N VAL A 132 -11.57 -11.48 25.20
CA VAL A 132 -12.80 -10.78 25.58
C VAL A 132 -13.98 -11.77 25.59
N GLU A 133 -14.91 -11.57 26.53
CA GLU A 133 -16.14 -12.35 26.62
C GLU A 133 -16.99 -12.26 25.34
N TRP A 134 -17.58 -13.40 24.93
CA TRP A 134 -18.24 -13.53 23.64
C TRP A 134 -19.42 -12.57 23.43
N TRP A 135 -20.19 -12.28 24.48
CA TRP A 135 -21.33 -11.39 24.39
C TRP A 135 -20.89 -9.92 24.22
N LYS A 136 -19.81 -9.49 24.89
CA LYS A 136 -19.22 -8.15 24.70
C LYS A 136 -18.75 -7.98 23.25
N MET A 137 -18.13 -9.03 22.69
CA MET A 137 -17.70 -9.01 21.29
C MET A 137 -18.87 -9.01 20.29
N LEU A 138 -19.98 -9.69 20.62
CA LEU A 138 -21.20 -9.61 19.81
C LEU A 138 -21.77 -8.19 19.81
N PHE A 139 -21.88 -7.54 20.96
CA PHE A 139 -22.34 -6.14 21.05
C PHE A 139 -21.39 -5.18 20.33
N PHE A 140 -20.08 -5.36 20.52
CA PHE A 140 -19.04 -4.60 19.83
C PHE A 140 -19.19 -4.70 18.30
N PHE A 141 -19.40 -5.91 17.78
CA PHE A 141 -19.65 -6.16 16.36
C PHE A 141 -20.95 -5.49 15.88
N LEU A 142 -22.05 -5.62 16.62
CA LEU A 142 -23.34 -5.01 16.24
C LEU A 142 -23.27 -3.47 16.20
N ILE A 143 -22.53 -2.86 17.13
CA ILE A 143 -22.34 -1.41 17.17
C ILE A 143 -21.47 -0.94 15.99
N GLY A 144 -20.31 -1.58 15.77
CA GLY A 144 -19.40 -1.22 14.68
C GLY A 144 -20.00 -1.49 13.29
N CYS A 145 -20.73 -2.59 13.13
CA CYS A 145 -21.37 -2.91 11.85
C CYS A 145 -22.69 -2.15 11.63
N GLY A 146 -23.47 -1.91 12.69
CA GLY A 146 -24.81 -1.32 12.56
C GLY A 146 -24.78 0.20 12.70
N VAL A 147 -24.41 0.67 13.90
CA VAL A 147 -24.50 2.09 14.28
C VAL A 147 -23.48 2.92 13.51
N GLU A 148 -22.23 2.48 13.44
CA GLU A 148 -21.19 3.22 12.72
C GLU A 148 -21.45 3.27 11.21
N CYS A 149 -21.89 2.16 10.59
CA CYS A 149 -22.31 2.20 9.19
C CYS A 149 -23.50 3.14 8.96
N ALA A 150 -24.47 3.21 9.88
CA ALA A 150 -25.59 4.15 9.77
C ALA A 150 -25.15 5.62 9.86
N VAL A 151 -24.22 5.94 10.77
CA VAL A 151 -23.63 7.28 10.88
C VAL A 151 -22.84 7.61 9.60
N GLU A 152 -21.99 6.71 9.13
CA GLU A 152 -21.18 6.88 7.92
C GLU A 152 -22.06 7.13 6.69
N GLN A 153 -23.12 6.32 6.51
CA GLN A 153 -24.10 6.48 5.43
C GLN A 153 -24.80 7.84 5.49
N SER A 154 -25.17 8.27 6.69
CA SER A 154 -25.87 9.54 6.89
C SER A 154 -24.95 10.73 6.57
N VAL A 155 -23.71 10.70 7.06
CA VAL A 155 -22.66 11.69 6.73
C VAL A 155 -22.42 11.74 5.23
N MET A 156 -22.27 10.58 4.59
CA MET A 156 -22.07 10.48 3.14
C MET A 156 -23.23 11.11 2.37
N ILE A 157 -24.48 10.77 2.70
CA ILE A 157 -25.66 11.33 2.04
C ILE A 157 -25.68 12.85 2.20
N ILE A 158 -25.45 13.36 3.41
CA ILE A 158 -25.45 14.80 3.68
C ILE A 158 -24.37 15.51 2.86
N LEU A 159 -23.12 15.01 2.85
CA LEU A 159 -22.02 15.66 2.15
C LEU A 159 -22.15 15.63 0.62
N TYR A 160 -22.68 14.53 0.05
CA TYR A 160 -22.89 14.41 -1.39
C TYR A 160 -24.15 15.15 -1.87
N THR A 161 -25.17 15.27 -1.02
CA THR A 161 -26.43 15.94 -1.38
C THR A 161 -26.36 17.44 -1.18
N ASN A 162 -25.44 17.94 -0.36
CA ASN A 162 -25.38 19.36 -0.06
C ASN A 162 -24.69 20.15 -1.17
N ASP A 163 -25.50 20.74 -2.05
CA ASP A 163 -25.05 21.70 -3.06
C ASP A 163 -25.06 23.15 -2.55
N LYS A 164 -25.58 23.39 -1.34
CA LYS A 164 -25.69 24.72 -0.73
C LYS A 164 -24.49 25.12 0.12
N LEU A 165 -23.67 24.16 0.56
CA LEU A 165 -22.46 24.48 1.32
C LEU A 165 -21.36 25.01 0.38
N PRO A 166 -20.78 26.18 0.66
CA PRO A 166 -19.74 26.72 -0.18
C PRO A 166 -18.52 25.79 -0.17
N GLN A 167 -18.01 25.42 -1.35
CA GLN A 167 -16.84 24.54 -1.48
C GLN A 167 -15.61 25.02 -0.68
N LYS A 168 -15.48 26.34 -0.47
CA LYS A 168 -14.42 26.94 0.37
C LYS A 168 -14.53 26.50 1.84
N LEU A 169 -15.75 26.43 2.38
CA LEU A 169 -15.99 26.00 3.76
C LEU A 169 -15.67 24.51 3.92
N ILE A 170 -16.13 23.67 2.99
CA ILE A 170 -15.82 22.23 3.01
C ILE A 170 -14.31 22.00 2.92
N LYS A 171 -13.61 22.73 2.04
CA LYS A 171 -12.14 22.68 1.95
C LYS A 171 -11.47 23.17 3.24
N GLY A 172 -12.01 24.19 3.89
CA GLY A 172 -11.55 24.70 5.18
C GLY A 172 -11.69 23.67 6.30
N ILE A 173 -12.85 23.01 6.41
CA ILE A 173 -13.11 21.93 7.38
C ILE A 173 -12.14 20.76 7.14
N CYS A 174 -12.00 20.31 5.89
CA CYS A 174 -11.05 19.25 5.54
C CYS A 174 -9.60 19.64 5.84
N PHE A 175 -9.22 20.91 5.65
CA PHE A 175 -7.89 21.39 6.01
C PHE A 175 -7.70 21.39 7.54
N GLY A 176 -8.68 21.89 8.29
CA GLY A 176 -8.68 21.85 9.75
C GLY A 176 -8.56 20.44 10.31
N MET A 177 -9.31 19.47 9.77
CA MET A 177 -9.20 18.06 10.14
C MET A 177 -7.82 17.46 9.84
N LYS A 178 -7.18 17.85 8.72
CA LYS A 178 -5.80 17.42 8.43
C LYS A 178 -4.81 18.00 9.42
N VAL A 179 -4.91 19.29 9.73
CA VAL A 179 -4.07 19.95 10.73
C VAL A 179 -4.27 19.29 12.09
N PHE A 180 -5.52 19.00 12.46
CA PHE A 180 -5.85 18.25 13.68
C PHE A 180 -5.19 16.86 13.69
N LEU A 181 -5.32 16.07 12.62
CA LEU A 181 -4.67 14.75 12.56
C LEU A 181 -3.14 14.83 12.62
N ILE A 182 -2.52 15.82 11.97
CA ILE A 182 -1.07 16.03 12.03
C ILE A 182 -0.66 16.41 13.46
N ALA A 183 -1.34 17.36 14.08
CA ALA A 183 -1.07 17.80 15.46
C ALA A 183 -1.30 16.66 16.46
N PHE A 184 -2.36 15.86 16.27
CA PHE A 184 -2.66 14.70 17.09
C PHE A 184 -1.60 13.60 16.95
N THR A 185 -1.18 13.31 15.72
CA THR A 185 -0.10 12.34 15.47
C THR A 185 1.22 12.85 16.06
N LEU A 186 1.52 14.14 15.95
CA LEU A 186 2.72 14.74 16.53
C LEU A 186 2.68 14.71 18.06
N MET A 187 1.52 14.95 18.67
CA MET A 187 1.30 14.78 20.11
C MET A 187 1.56 13.34 20.55
N ILE A 188 1.04 12.34 19.82
CA ILE A 188 1.32 10.92 20.08
C ILE A 188 2.83 10.66 20.04
N VAL A 189 3.51 11.11 18.99
CA VAL A 189 4.97 10.89 18.82
C VAL A 189 5.76 11.56 19.95
N LEU A 190 5.44 12.79 20.32
CA LEU A 190 6.10 13.50 21.43
C LEU A 190 5.83 12.81 22.77
N TYR A 191 4.60 12.39 23.02
CA TYR A 191 4.20 11.68 24.23
C TYR A 191 4.97 10.36 24.40
N PHE A 192 5.06 9.55 23.34
CA PHE A 192 5.83 8.30 23.36
C PHE A 192 7.34 8.52 23.37
N LYS A 193 7.83 9.66 22.88
CA LYS A 193 9.25 10.05 23.00
C LYS A 193 9.61 10.35 24.46
N GLU A 194 8.74 11.03 25.20
CA GLU A 194 8.99 11.38 26.60
C GLU A 194 8.78 10.22 27.57
N LYS A 195 7.71 9.43 27.38
CA LYS A 195 7.33 8.34 28.30
C LYS A 195 7.77 6.93 27.86
N GLY A 196 8.42 6.81 26.70
CA GLY A 196 8.79 5.53 26.11
C GLY A 196 7.63 4.74 25.50
N LEU A 197 7.93 3.86 24.56
CA LEU A 197 7.00 2.93 23.92
C LEU A 197 6.70 1.74 24.85
N SER A 198 5.87 1.96 25.87
CA SER A 198 5.35 0.92 26.75
C SER A 198 3.82 0.86 26.70
N VAL A 199 3.25 -0.30 27.05
CA VAL A 199 1.78 -0.49 27.12
C VAL A 199 1.17 0.45 28.16
N GLU A 200 1.83 0.67 29.29
CA GLU A 200 1.38 1.59 30.34
C GLU A 200 1.31 3.04 29.85
N SER A 201 2.29 3.47 29.06
CA SER A 201 2.27 4.78 28.40
C SER A 201 1.10 4.86 27.40
N ALA A 202 0.83 3.82 26.62
CA ALA A 202 -0.31 3.79 25.70
C ALA A 202 -1.67 3.82 26.43
N LEU A 203 -1.79 3.09 27.53
CA LEU A 203 -2.99 3.04 28.36
C LEU A 203 -3.27 4.37 29.05
N SER A 204 -2.24 5.01 29.60
CA SER A 204 -2.38 6.34 30.22
C SER A 204 -2.80 7.40 29.20
N PHE A 205 -2.29 7.32 27.96
CA PHE A 205 -2.73 8.19 26.88
C PHE A 205 -4.21 7.97 26.52
N ILE A 206 -4.64 6.72 26.35
CA ILE A 206 -6.02 6.41 25.95
C ILE A 206 -7.03 6.63 27.06
N ASN A 207 -6.61 6.48 28.31
CA ASN A 207 -7.43 6.82 29.46
C ASN A 207 -7.61 8.34 29.63
N TRP A 208 -6.96 9.17 28.82
CA TRP A 208 -7.11 10.61 28.88
C TRP A 208 -8.55 11.05 28.56
N PRO A 209 -9.25 11.74 29.49
CA PRO A 209 -10.66 12.12 29.30
C PRO A 209 -10.91 12.97 28.05
N VAL A 210 -9.93 13.77 27.64
CA VAL A 210 -10.02 14.68 26.49
C VAL A 210 -10.28 13.91 25.19
N LEU A 211 -9.74 12.70 25.03
CA LEU A 211 -9.96 11.88 23.83
C LEU A 211 -11.43 11.54 23.62
N GLN A 212 -12.17 11.30 24.70
CA GLN A 212 -13.59 10.98 24.65
C GLN A 212 -14.47 12.21 24.41
N MET A 213 -13.97 13.40 24.74
CA MET A 213 -14.70 14.66 24.54
C MET A 213 -14.64 15.16 23.10
N ILE A 214 -13.78 14.59 22.24
CA ILE A 214 -13.71 14.93 20.82
C ILE A 214 -15.07 14.62 20.16
N PRO A 215 -15.74 15.59 19.51
CA PRO A 215 -17.04 15.35 18.89
C PRO A 215 -17.01 14.22 17.86
N VAL A 216 -18.08 13.41 17.85
CA VAL A 216 -18.26 12.21 17.01
C VAL A 216 -17.24 11.11 17.29
N VAL A 217 -15.95 11.35 17.03
CA VAL A 217 -14.87 10.37 17.16
C VAL A 217 -14.67 9.94 18.61
N GLY A 218 -14.57 10.90 19.53
CA GLY A 218 -14.42 10.65 20.96
C GLY A 218 -15.64 9.99 21.57
N TRP A 219 -16.83 10.40 21.15
CA TRP A 219 -18.09 9.79 21.61
C TRP A 219 -18.21 8.34 21.12
N GLN A 220 -17.79 8.06 19.89
CA GLN A 220 -17.72 6.69 19.35
C GLN A 220 -16.72 5.82 20.14
N ILE A 221 -15.54 6.37 20.49
CA ILE A 221 -14.57 5.69 21.37
C ILE A 221 -15.19 5.38 22.74
N ALA A 222 -15.97 6.32 23.29
CA ALA A 222 -16.65 6.13 24.57
C ALA A 222 -17.63 4.94 24.55
N VAL A 223 -18.33 4.71 23.44
CA VAL A 223 -19.19 3.53 23.25
C VAL A 223 -18.38 2.24 23.32
N TYR A 224 -17.24 2.18 22.61
CA TYR A 224 -16.38 0.99 22.64
C TYR A 224 -15.79 0.75 24.03
N ARG A 225 -15.42 1.80 24.75
CA ARG A 225 -14.95 1.70 26.14
C ARG A 225 -16.06 1.23 27.08
N LEU A 226 -17.29 1.68 26.90
CA LEU A 226 -18.44 1.22 27.69
C LEU A 226 -18.65 -0.29 27.54
N VAL A 227 -18.58 -0.79 26.31
CA VAL A 227 -18.80 -2.22 25.99
C VAL A 227 -17.64 -3.09 26.48
N LEU A 228 -16.40 -2.64 26.31
CA LEU A 228 -15.21 -3.46 26.58
C LEU A 228 -14.72 -3.34 28.04
N LEU A 229 -14.67 -2.13 28.59
CA LEU A 229 -14.13 -1.84 29.93
C LEU A 229 -15.20 -1.66 31.01
N GLY A 230 -16.45 -1.43 30.61
CA GLY A 230 -17.58 -1.21 31.53
C GLY A 230 -17.93 0.27 31.76
N PRO A 231 -18.92 0.53 32.63
CA PRO A 231 -19.49 1.85 32.83
C PRO A 231 -18.58 2.78 33.63
N THR A 232 -18.32 3.95 33.07
CA THR A 232 -17.79 5.12 33.78
C THR A 232 -18.71 6.29 33.51
N THR A 233 -18.76 7.29 34.40
CA THR A 233 -19.62 8.47 34.26
C THR A 233 -19.43 9.14 32.89
N LEU A 234 -18.18 9.26 32.44
CA LEU A 234 -17.84 9.88 31.17
C LEU A 234 -18.24 9.00 29.97
N ASN A 235 -17.95 7.68 30.01
CA ASN A 235 -18.32 6.77 28.92
C ASN A 235 -19.84 6.76 28.70
N VAL A 236 -20.63 6.77 29.78
CA VAL A 236 -22.10 6.77 29.72
C VAL A 236 -22.62 8.06 29.11
N ILE A 237 -22.16 9.22 29.59
CA ILE A 237 -22.59 10.53 29.05
C ILE A 237 -22.26 10.64 27.56
N CYS A 238 -21.02 10.32 27.17
CA CYS A 238 -20.60 10.38 25.78
C CYS A 238 -21.34 9.38 24.88
N THR A 239 -21.70 8.19 25.40
CA THR A 239 -22.51 7.20 24.67
C THR A 239 -23.93 7.72 24.42
N VAL A 240 -24.54 8.40 25.40
CA VAL A 240 -25.86 9.03 25.24
C VAL A 240 -25.80 10.12 24.18
N ILE A 241 -24.79 10.99 24.23
CA ILE A 241 -24.58 12.04 23.23
C ILE A 241 -24.38 11.43 21.83
N TYR A 242 -23.57 10.37 21.71
CA TYR A 242 -23.38 9.67 20.43
C TYR A 242 -24.68 9.08 19.88
N SER A 243 -25.50 8.50 20.76
CA SER A 243 -26.78 7.90 20.38
C SER A 243 -27.76 8.97 19.87
N VAL A 244 -27.88 10.10 20.58
CA VAL A 244 -28.70 11.25 20.16
C VAL A 244 -28.19 11.81 18.83
N PHE A 245 -26.87 11.98 18.69
CA PHE A 245 -26.24 12.42 17.44
C PHE A 245 -26.54 11.47 16.28
N THR A 246 -26.48 10.16 16.52
CA THR A 246 -26.78 9.14 15.51
C THR A 246 -28.23 9.24 15.02
N VAL A 247 -29.19 9.33 15.95
CA VAL A 247 -30.61 9.49 15.58
C VAL A 247 -30.83 10.78 14.80
N PHE A 248 -30.22 11.88 15.26
CA PHE A 248 -30.31 13.18 14.59
C PHE A 248 -29.76 13.14 13.15
N ILE A 249 -28.55 12.60 12.95
CA ILE A 249 -27.90 12.61 11.63
C ILE A 249 -28.61 11.67 10.64
N VAL A 250 -29.11 10.54 11.13
CA VAL A 250 -29.93 9.61 10.34
C VAL A 250 -31.23 10.30 9.92
N ALA A 251 -31.94 10.94 10.84
CA ALA A 251 -33.16 11.68 10.54
C ALA A 251 -32.91 12.82 9.54
N ALA A 252 -31.80 13.55 9.69
CA ALA A 252 -31.39 14.60 8.77
C ALA A 252 -31.13 14.06 7.35
N ALA A 253 -30.42 12.94 7.23
CA ALA A 253 -30.15 12.28 5.95
C ALA A 253 -31.44 11.79 5.27
N PHE A 254 -32.41 11.28 6.04
CA PHE A 254 -33.72 10.90 5.50
C PHE A 254 -34.52 12.09 4.98
N ARG A 255 -34.55 13.22 5.70
CA ARG A 255 -35.34 14.41 5.33
C ARG A 255 -34.73 15.25 4.20
N MET A 256 -33.41 15.22 4.01
CA MET A 256 -32.73 16.06 3.02
C MET A 256 -33.15 15.70 1.58
N LYS A 257 -33.60 16.66 0.74
CA LYS A 257 -33.91 16.36 -0.67
C LYS A 257 -32.62 16.14 -1.46
N CYS A 258 -32.58 15.12 -2.31
CA CYS A 258 -31.41 14.76 -3.11
C CYS A 258 -31.77 14.74 -4.59
N ASP A 259 -31.43 15.83 -5.28
CA ASP A 259 -31.79 16.08 -6.67
C ASP A 259 -30.71 15.62 -7.67
N GLY A 260 -29.63 15.00 -7.18
CA GLY A 260 -28.59 14.40 -8.02
C GLY A 260 -27.49 15.34 -8.51
N GLY A 261 -27.29 16.50 -7.88
CA GLY A 261 -26.24 17.47 -8.23
C GLY A 261 -24.81 16.91 -8.20
N TYR A 262 -24.57 15.83 -7.45
CA TYR A 262 -23.27 15.16 -7.42
C TYR A 262 -22.95 14.31 -8.67
N TYR A 263 -23.91 14.05 -9.56
CA TYR A 263 -23.70 13.13 -10.70
C TYR A 263 -22.61 13.61 -11.66
N GLU A 264 -22.49 14.90 -11.91
CA GLU A 264 -21.47 15.45 -12.81
C GLU A 264 -20.06 15.23 -12.25
N GLU A 265 -19.86 15.58 -10.97
CA GLU A 265 -18.58 15.37 -10.29
C GLU A 265 -18.25 13.88 -10.13
N ALA A 266 -19.27 13.05 -9.87
CA ALA A 266 -19.14 11.60 -9.77
C ALA A 266 -18.78 10.95 -11.12
N ALA A 267 -19.35 11.42 -12.22
CA ALA A 267 -19.02 10.94 -13.57
C ALA A 267 -17.58 11.29 -13.93
N LYS A 268 -17.17 12.54 -13.70
CA LYS A 268 -15.78 12.98 -13.90
C LYS A 268 -14.79 12.17 -13.06
N PHE A 269 -15.12 11.92 -11.79
CA PHE A 269 -14.30 11.08 -10.92
C PHE A 269 -14.23 9.62 -11.39
N ALA A 270 -15.34 9.08 -11.92
CA ALA A 270 -15.38 7.72 -12.47
C ALA A 270 -14.45 7.56 -13.68
N ASP A 271 -14.40 8.57 -14.56
CA ASP A 271 -13.50 8.60 -15.72
C ASP A 271 -12.04 8.75 -15.30
N ASP A 272 -11.74 9.68 -14.40
CA ASP A 272 -10.39 9.84 -13.82
C ASP A 272 -9.93 8.53 -13.16
N TYR A 273 -10.81 7.85 -12.42
CA TYR A 273 -10.50 6.58 -11.77
C TYR A 273 -10.34 5.43 -12.78
N ALA A 274 -11.15 5.39 -13.84
CA ALA A 274 -11.01 4.40 -14.91
C ALA A 274 -9.67 4.56 -15.64
N GLU A 275 -9.26 5.81 -15.90
CA GLU A 275 -7.96 6.12 -16.46
C GLU A 275 -6.82 5.70 -15.50
N LEU A 276 -6.94 6.01 -14.21
CA LEU A 276 -5.99 5.52 -13.21
C LEU A 276 -5.91 4.01 -13.19
N LYS A 277 -7.03 3.30 -13.23
CA LYS A 277 -7.06 1.83 -13.25
C LYS A 277 -6.46 1.28 -14.53
N LYS A 278 -6.63 1.95 -15.67
CA LYS A 278 -5.98 1.60 -16.94
C LYS A 278 -4.47 1.78 -16.84
N ARG A 279 -4.00 2.87 -16.22
CA ARG A 279 -2.57 3.14 -15.96
C ARG A 279 -1.97 2.19 -14.91
N GLN A 280 -2.70 1.84 -13.86
CA GLN A 280 -2.27 0.81 -12.90
C GLN A 280 -2.19 -0.57 -13.56
N LYS A 281 -3.18 -0.93 -14.38
CA LYS A 281 -3.12 -2.14 -15.21
C LYS A 281 -2.03 -2.08 -16.27
N SER A 282 -1.57 -0.90 -16.68
CA SER A 282 -0.38 -0.78 -17.54
C SER A 282 0.92 -0.83 -16.74
N GLY A 283 0.87 -0.89 -15.40
CA GLY A 283 2.05 -0.94 -14.55
C GLY A 283 2.69 0.43 -14.35
N GLU A 284 1.95 1.53 -14.40
CA GLU A 284 2.48 2.83 -13.98
C GLU A 284 2.09 3.12 -12.52
N PHE A 285 3.07 3.52 -11.69
CA PHE A 285 2.82 3.98 -10.33
C PHE A 285 2.27 5.42 -10.34
N VAL A 286 0.95 5.54 -10.47
CA VAL A 286 0.27 6.84 -10.43
C VAL A 286 -0.31 7.07 -9.05
N THR A 287 0.27 8.03 -8.32
CA THR A 287 -0.14 8.42 -6.96
C THR A 287 -1.19 9.52 -6.93
N ASN A 288 -1.40 10.25 -8.04
CA ASN A 288 -2.30 11.38 -8.09
C ASN A 288 -3.50 11.09 -8.99
N THR A 289 -4.71 11.25 -8.45
CA THR A 289 -5.94 11.43 -9.22
C THR A 289 -5.90 12.81 -9.88
N GLY A 290 -5.89 12.83 -11.22
CA GLY A 290 -6.05 14.03 -12.02
C GLY A 290 -4.93 14.30 -13.01
N THR A 291 -5.33 14.95 -14.10
CA THR A 291 -4.56 15.41 -15.26
C THR A 291 -3.60 16.57 -14.95
N LYS A 292 -2.83 16.53 -13.85
CA LYS A 292 -1.70 17.46 -13.73
C LYS A 292 -0.64 17.07 -14.76
N LYS A 293 -0.60 17.78 -15.89
CA LYS A 293 0.39 17.63 -16.95
C LYS A 293 1.80 17.59 -16.33
N ARG A 294 2.56 16.53 -16.61
CA ARG A 294 3.95 16.40 -16.13
C ARG A 294 4.74 17.59 -16.68
N ARG A 295 5.37 18.36 -15.79
CA ARG A 295 6.26 19.47 -16.16
C ARG A 295 7.66 18.89 -16.37
N PHE A 296 8.17 18.99 -17.58
CA PHE A 296 9.52 18.53 -17.95
C PHE A 296 10.45 19.73 -18.08
N ARG A 297 11.70 19.58 -17.66
CA ARG A 297 12.75 20.58 -17.90
C ARG A 297 13.11 20.57 -19.39
N ARG A 298 13.32 21.75 -19.97
CA ARG A 298 13.92 21.85 -21.31
C ARG A 298 15.41 21.52 -21.19
N VAL A 299 15.85 20.55 -21.98
CA VAL A 299 17.24 20.10 -22.04
C VAL A 299 17.61 20.02 -23.51
N GLU A 300 18.58 20.84 -23.92
CA GLU A 300 19.18 20.74 -25.24
C GLU A 300 20.28 19.68 -25.20
N SER A 301 20.22 18.74 -26.13
CA SER A 301 21.20 17.66 -26.26
C SER A 301 21.23 17.16 -27.69
N LYS A 302 22.42 17.07 -28.28
CA LYS A 302 22.63 16.37 -29.55
C LYS A 302 22.78 14.88 -29.25
N ILE A 303 21.81 14.06 -29.64
CA ILE A 303 21.92 12.59 -29.55
C ILE A 303 22.75 12.14 -30.74
N THR A 304 24.01 11.76 -30.51
CA THR A 304 24.93 11.25 -31.55
C THR A 304 25.00 9.72 -31.59
N ALA A 305 24.30 9.04 -30.68
CA ALA A 305 24.33 7.59 -30.55
C ALA A 305 23.54 6.89 -31.68
N LYS A 306 24.11 5.81 -32.23
CA LYS A 306 23.51 4.98 -33.29
C LYS A 306 23.09 3.61 -32.74
N GLY A 307 22.08 2.98 -33.36
CA GLY A 307 21.61 1.63 -33.01
C GLY A 307 21.04 1.53 -31.59
N ALA A 308 21.22 0.39 -30.93
CA ALA A 308 20.71 0.10 -29.58
C ALA A 308 21.23 1.07 -28.51
N ARG A 309 22.40 1.70 -28.72
CA ARG A 309 22.92 2.74 -27.81
C ARG A 309 21.98 3.94 -27.71
N ALA A 310 21.24 4.26 -28.77
CA ALA A 310 20.29 5.38 -28.76
C ALA A 310 19.20 5.21 -27.70
N ILE A 311 18.83 3.96 -27.36
CA ILE A 311 17.86 3.65 -26.30
C ILE A 311 18.34 4.19 -24.95
N PHE A 312 19.59 3.89 -24.59
CA PHE A 312 20.18 4.37 -23.33
C PHE A 312 20.24 5.90 -23.27
N TYR A 313 20.70 6.55 -24.35
CA TYR A 313 20.78 8.01 -24.39
C TYR A 313 19.40 8.67 -24.33
N ARG A 314 18.37 8.06 -24.95
CA ARG A 314 16.98 8.52 -24.82
C ARG A 314 16.52 8.43 -23.37
N GLN A 315 16.67 7.27 -22.73
CA GLN A 315 16.29 7.06 -21.33
C GLN A 315 17.02 8.02 -20.40
N PHE A 316 18.32 8.22 -20.60
CA PHE A 316 19.13 9.16 -19.83
C PHE A 316 18.61 10.60 -19.96
N LEU A 317 18.22 11.02 -21.17
CA LEU A 317 17.63 12.33 -21.40
C LEU A 317 16.24 12.47 -20.77
N GLU A 318 15.43 11.41 -20.78
CA GLU A 318 14.14 11.41 -20.08
C GLU A 318 14.32 11.62 -18.58
N TYR A 319 15.27 10.91 -17.96
CA TYR A 319 15.63 11.16 -16.56
C TYR A 319 16.13 12.59 -16.37
N LYS A 320 16.98 13.13 -17.26
CA LYS A 320 17.46 14.53 -17.19
C LYS A 320 16.35 15.58 -17.29
N LYS A 321 15.25 15.26 -17.97
CA LYS A 321 14.07 16.13 -18.09
C LYS A 321 13.14 16.03 -16.88
N GLU A 322 13.24 14.99 -16.06
CA GLU A 322 12.47 14.86 -14.82
C GLU A 322 13.01 15.77 -13.71
N LYS A 323 12.11 16.29 -12.87
CA LYS A 323 12.43 17.29 -11.84
C LYS A 323 13.51 16.83 -10.85
N TYR A 324 13.55 15.54 -10.54
CA TYR A 324 14.42 14.95 -9.53
C TYR A 324 15.47 14.02 -10.12
N PHE A 325 15.69 14.06 -11.44
CA PHE A 325 16.62 13.19 -12.16
C PHE A 325 16.39 11.71 -11.81
N ILE A 326 17.32 11.06 -11.10
CA ILE A 326 17.25 9.64 -10.68
C ILE A 326 16.39 9.45 -9.42
N PHE A 327 16.20 10.49 -8.60
CA PHE A 327 15.47 10.40 -7.33
C PHE A 327 13.96 10.31 -7.58
N THR A 328 13.46 9.07 -7.60
CA THR A 328 12.04 8.81 -7.73
C THR A 328 11.35 8.90 -6.37
N LYS A 329 10.01 9.08 -6.36
CA LYS A 329 9.21 8.97 -5.12
C LYS A 329 9.47 7.64 -4.40
N MET A 330 9.79 6.60 -5.17
CA MET A 330 10.12 5.27 -4.66
C MET A 330 11.48 5.24 -3.97
N THR A 331 12.50 5.90 -4.51
CA THR A 331 13.81 6.06 -3.85
C THR A 331 13.66 6.73 -2.48
N VAL A 332 12.79 7.74 -2.38
CA VAL A 332 12.49 8.40 -1.09
C VAL A 332 11.78 7.45 -0.15
N LEU A 333 10.78 6.71 -0.62
CA LEU A 333 10.06 5.74 0.21
C LEU A 333 11.00 4.63 0.71
N SER A 334 11.86 4.08 -0.15
CA SER A 334 12.83 3.05 0.25
C SER A 334 13.84 3.58 1.26
N ALA A 335 14.31 4.82 1.10
CA ALA A 335 15.20 5.44 2.07
C ALA A 335 14.50 5.64 3.43
N VAL A 336 13.24 6.06 3.44
CA VAL A 336 12.44 6.20 4.67
C VAL A 336 12.21 4.86 5.34
N VAL A 337 11.82 3.83 4.59
CA VAL A 337 11.63 2.47 5.13
C VAL A 337 12.95 1.95 5.70
N ALA A 338 14.04 2.06 4.94
CA ALA A 338 15.36 1.63 5.40
C ALA A 338 15.81 2.39 6.66
N PHE A 339 15.51 3.69 6.76
CA PHE A 339 15.80 4.49 7.96
C PHE A 339 14.97 4.05 9.17
N ILE A 340 13.68 3.76 8.99
CA ILE A 340 12.82 3.25 10.08
C ILE A 340 13.36 1.91 10.60
N PHE A 341 13.75 1.00 9.70
CA PHE A 341 14.39 -0.26 10.10
C PHE A 341 15.74 -0.02 10.79
N ALA A 342 16.55 0.89 10.26
CA ALA A 342 17.84 1.21 10.84
C ALA A 342 17.74 1.74 12.28
N TYR A 343 16.75 2.61 12.52
CA TYR A 343 16.47 3.16 13.85
C TYR A 343 15.88 2.08 14.79
N SER A 344 14.92 1.29 14.31
CA SER A 344 14.29 0.25 15.11
C SER A 344 15.25 -0.85 15.55
N LEU A 345 16.26 -1.17 14.74
CA LEU A 345 17.25 -2.21 15.01
C LEU A 345 18.52 -1.68 15.69
N GLN A 346 18.62 -0.37 15.94
CA GLN A 346 19.83 0.27 16.47
C GLN A 346 20.33 -0.40 17.75
N LYS A 347 19.41 -0.74 18.68
CA LYS A 347 19.76 -1.37 19.96
C LYS A 347 20.27 -2.81 19.80
N SER A 348 19.73 -3.54 18.83
CA SER A 348 20.21 -4.90 18.50
C SER A 348 21.57 -4.89 17.80
N VAL A 349 21.87 -3.81 17.06
CA VAL A 349 23.13 -3.62 16.34
C VAL A 349 24.24 -3.12 17.27
N SER A 350 23.94 -2.24 18.22
CA SER A 350 24.93 -1.74 19.19
C SER A 350 25.52 -2.85 20.06
N ASP A 351 24.72 -3.87 20.34
CA ASP A 351 25.06 -4.96 21.25
C ASP A 351 25.68 -6.17 20.52
N SER A 352 25.71 -6.18 19.18
CA SER A 352 26.22 -7.29 18.38
C SER A 352 27.31 -6.88 17.39
N SER A 353 28.35 -7.70 17.24
CA SER A 353 29.39 -7.54 16.21
C SER A 353 28.91 -7.88 14.79
N MET A 354 27.60 -7.98 14.57
CA MET A 354 26.96 -8.46 13.34
C MET A 354 26.29 -7.33 12.54
N ALA A 355 26.69 -6.08 12.76
CA ALA A 355 26.11 -4.89 12.12
C ALA A 355 26.05 -5.00 10.58
N GLY A 356 27.10 -5.55 9.95
CA GLY A 356 27.13 -5.82 8.52
C GLY A 356 26.06 -6.82 8.06
N PHE A 357 25.85 -7.92 8.79
CA PHE A 357 24.82 -8.92 8.44
C PHE A 357 23.43 -8.36 8.56
N ILE A 358 23.19 -7.56 9.59
CA ILE A 358 21.92 -6.88 9.80
C ILE A 358 21.68 -5.88 8.66
N LEU A 359 22.72 -5.14 8.22
CA LEU A 359 22.65 -4.28 7.05
C LEU A 359 22.32 -5.06 5.77
N LEU A 360 22.99 -6.19 5.54
CA LEU A 360 22.69 -7.08 4.40
C LEU A 360 21.24 -7.57 4.42
N GLY A 361 20.73 -7.95 5.60
CA GLY A 361 19.33 -8.34 5.78
C GLY A 361 18.35 -7.21 5.47
N VAL A 362 18.62 -5.98 5.93
CA VAL A 362 17.82 -4.79 5.61
C VAL A 362 17.85 -4.51 4.11
N VAL A 363 19.01 -4.59 3.47
CA VAL A 363 19.17 -4.40 2.02
C VAL A 363 18.37 -5.43 1.22
N ALA A 364 18.45 -6.71 1.58
CA ALA A 364 17.68 -7.78 0.95
C ALA A 364 16.17 -7.57 1.13
N TYR A 365 15.73 -7.20 2.33
CA TYR A 365 14.32 -6.94 2.63
C TYR A 365 13.77 -5.72 1.87
N VAL A 366 14.52 -4.63 1.82
CA VAL A 366 14.14 -3.45 1.03
C VAL A 366 14.10 -3.80 -0.45
N ALA A 367 15.06 -4.55 -0.99
CA ALA A 367 15.03 -5.00 -2.39
C ALA A 367 13.78 -5.84 -2.72
N LEU A 368 13.32 -6.65 -1.75
CA LEU A 368 12.15 -7.52 -1.86
C LEU A 368 10.84 -6.75 -1.77
N ILE A 369 10.66 -5.81 -0.84
CA ILE A 369 9.48 -4.92 -0.86
C ILE A 369 9.44 -4.14 -2.17
N MET A 370 10.62 -3.75 -2.66
CA MET A 370 10.75 -3.01 -3.91
C MET A 370 10.59 -3.87 -5.18
N SER A 371 10.31 -5.17 -5.03
CA SER A 371 10.08 -6.11 -6.14
C SER A 371 8.77 -5.88 -6.90
N GLY A 372 7.75 -5.38 -6.20
CA GLY A 372 6.41 -5.13 -6.77
C GLY A 372 6.35 -3.93 -7.71
N TYR A 373 7.45 -3.19 -7.88
CA TYR A 373 7.50 -2.00 -8.72
C TYR A 373 7.98 -2.31 -10.13
N THR A 374 7.27 -1.68 -11.06
CA THR A 374 7.45 -1.71 -12.49
C THR A 374 8.35 -0.54 -12.88
N GLY A 375 9.58 -0.83 -13.30
CA GLY A 375 10.55 0.18 -13.76
C GLY A 375 10.15 0.79 -15.10
N LYS A 376 10.88 1.83 -15.56
CA LYS A 376 10.64 2.39 -16.90
C LYS A 376 10.93 1.36 -17.99
N TRP A 377 11.80 0.41 -17.72
CA TRP A 377 12.04 -0.76 -18.58
C TRP A 377 10.75 -1.52 -18.95
N GLU A 378 9.77 -1.65 -18.06
CA GLU A 378 8.52 -2.35 -18.38
C GLU A 378 7.66 -1.61 -19.39
N SER A 379 7.56 -0.28 -19.25
CA SER A 379 6.86 0.52 -20.25
C SER A 379 7.58 0.49 -21.60
N GLU A 380 8.90 0.36 -21.56
CA GLU A 380 9.74 0.31 -22.75
C GLU A 380 9.62 -1.02 -23.49
N LEU A 381 9.59 -2.15 -22.79
CA LEU A 381 9.41 -3.48 -23.41
C LEU A 381 8.10 -3.59 -24.20
N LYS A 382 7.09 -2.78 -23.86
CA LYS A 382 5.82 -2.73 -24.60
C LYS A 382 5.86 -1.90 -25.88
N ASN A 383 6.88 -1.06 -26.05
CA ASN A 383 7.00 -0.21 -27.23
C ASN A 383 7.55 -1.04 -28.40
N PRO A 384 6.80 -1.23 -29.49
CA PRO A 384 7.25 -2.03 -30.64
C PRO A 384 8.57 -1.53 -31.25
N TYR A 385 8.86 -0.23 -31.09
CA TYR A 385 10.06 0.41 -31.62
C TYR A 385 11.38 -0.17 -31.10
N ILE A 386 11.40 -0.83 -29.94
CA ILE A 386 12.64 -1.44 -29.42
C ILE A 386 13.08 -2.62 -30.29
N PHE A 387 12.10 -3.41 -30.74
CA PHE A 387 12.34 -4.61 -31.53
C PHE A 387 12.76 -4.28 -32.96
N LEU A 388 12.28 -3.15 -33.51
CA LEU A 388 12.58 -2.68 -34.88
C LEU A 388 14.01 -2.12 -35.09
N ILE A 389 14.81 -1.94 -34.03
CA ILE A 389 16.17 -1.40 -34.17
C ILE A 389 17.07 -2.48 -34.82
N PRO A 390 17.85 -2.17 -35.86
CA PRO A 390 18.74 -3.15 -36.50
C PRO A 390 20.03 -3.35 -35.68
N ASP A 391 19.95 -4.13 -34.61
CA ASP A 391 21.06 -4.51 -33.73
C ASP A 391 20.81 -5.90 -33.12
N SER A 392 21.81 -6.49 -32.45
CA SER A 392 21.61 -7.79 -31.80
C SER A 392 20.68 -7.69 -30.57
N PRO A 393 19.86 -8.74 -30.29
CA PRO A 393 18.97 -8.79 -29.12
C PRO A 393 19.69 -8.48 -27.80
N LEU A 394 20.94 -8.94 -27.66
CA LEU A 394 21.77 -8.72 -26.48
C LEU A 394 22.08 -7.24 -26.28
N LYS A 395 22.49 -6.54 -27.35
CA LYS A 395 22.79 -5.11 -27.28
C LYS A 395 21.53 -4.31 -26.95
N LYS A 396 20.39 -4.62 -27.58
CA LYS A 396 19.10 -3.98 -27.29
C LYS A 396 18.71 -4.14 -25.82
N MET A 397 18.70 -5.37 -25.32
CA MET A 397 18.32 -5.67 -23.94
C MET A 397 19.31 -5.03 -22.93
N TRP A 398 20.62 -5.09 -23.19
CA TRP A 398 21.63 -4.48 -22.33
C TRP A 398 21.48 -2.96 -22.26
N TYR A 399 21.49 -2.24 -23.39
CA TYR A 399 21.39 -0.77 -23.38
C TYR A 399 20.05 -0.27 -22.85
N ALA A 400 18.99 -1.05 -23.00
CA ALA A 400 17.68 -0.67 -22.49
C ALA A 400 17.50 -0.94 -20.99
N THR A 401 18.28 -1.85 -20.39
CA THR A 401 18.33 -2.11 -18.93
C THR A 401 19.44 -1.36 -18.21
N LEU A 402 20.46 -0.88 -18.93
CA LEU A 402 21.64 -0.19 -18.36
C LEU A 402 21.27 0.99 -17.45
N MET A 403 20.27 1.79 -17.83
CA MET A 403 19.84 2.93 -17.00
C MET A 403 19.22 2.47 -15.67
N GLU A 404 18.53 1.33 -15.65
CA GLU A 404 17.97 0.76 -14.41
C GLU A 404 19.09 0.23 -13.50
N HIS A 405 20.17 -0.32 -14.07
CA HIS A 405 21.36 -0.73 -13.29
C HIS A 405 22.09 0.47 -12.66
N VAL A 406 22.28 1.56 -13.43
CA VAL A 406 22.85 2.82 -12.92
C VAL A 406 21.99 3.40 -11.79
N LYS A 407 20.67 3.35 -11.97
CA LYS A 407 19.73 3.79 -10.94
C LYS A 407 19.76 2.89 -9.70
N ALA A 408 19.80 1.57 -9.87
CA ALA A 408 19.89 0.62 -8.76
C ALA A 408 21.17 0.84 -7.94
N PHE A 409 22.30 1.10 -8.59
CA PHE A 409 23.54 1.44 -7.92
C PHE A 409 23.41 2.74 -7.09
N ALA A 410 22.83 3.80 -7.68
CA ALA A 410 22.58 5.06 -6.98
C ALA A 410 21.62 4.88 -5.78
N ASP A 411 20.52 4.15 -5.96
CA ASP A 411 19.56 3.80 -4.90
C ASP A 411 20.27 3.01 -3.78
N GLY A 412 21.17 2.09 -4.12
CA GLY A 412 22.00 1.33 -3.17
C GLY A 412 22.92 2.22 -2.35
N CYS A 413 23.61 3.19 -2.97
CA CYS A 413 24.44 4.17 -2.26
C CYS A 413 23.64 5.01 -1.26
N ILE A 414 22.46 5.48 -1.67
CA ILE A 414 21.57 6.31 -0.83
C ILE A 414 21.11 5.55 0.42
N ILE A 415 20.92 4.24 0.32
CA ILE A 415 20.46 3.39 1.43
C ILE A 415 21.64 2.93 2.30
N CYS A 416 22.67 2.34 1.69
CA CYS A 416 23.72 1.63 2.43
C CYS A 416 24.72 2.58 3.10
N ILE A 417 25.04 3.73 2.48
CA ILE A 417 26.05 4.65 3.03
C ILE A 417 25.58 5.29 4.34
N PRO A 418 24.39 5.91 4.42
CA PRO A 418 23.95 6.54 5.67
C PRO A 418 23.78 5.53 6.82
N ILE A 419 23.25 4.35 6.52
CA ILE A 419 23.02 3.31 7.53
C ILE A 419 24.36 2.70 7.99
N GLY A 420 25.27 2.42 7.05
CA GLY A 420 26.60 1.90 7.36
C GLY A 420 27.42 2.86 8.22
N ILE A 421 27.34 4.18 7.95
CA ILE A 421 27.96 5.21 8.80
C ILE A 421 27.29 5.24 10.18
N PHE A 422 25.95 5.22 10.23
CA PHE A 422 25.20 5.26 11.49
C PHE A 422 25.51 4.06 12.42
N TRP A 423 25.72 2.88 11.85
CA TRP A 423 26.04 1.66 12.58
C TRP A 423 27.54 1.33 12.67
N HIS A 424 28.42 2.21 12.20
CA HIS A 424 29.87 2.02 12.21
C HIS A 424 30.32 0.71 11.51
N VAL A 425 29.66 0.36 10.41
CA VAL A 425 29.97 -0.84 9.61
C VAL A 425 31.28 -0.62 8.84
N PRO A 426 32.17 -1.64 8.71
CA PRO A 426 33.36 -1.55 7.89
C PRO A 426 33.06 -1.14 6.44
N VAL A 427 33.88 -0.24 5.88
CA VAL A 427 33.68 0.32 4.53
C VAL A 427 33.56 -0.77 3.46
N ILE A 428 34.32 -1.86 3.60
CA ILE A 428 34.31 -2.97 2.64
C ILE A 428 32.94 -3.68 2.59
N GLU A 429 32.28 -3.85 3.73
CA GLU A 429 30.96 -4.47 3.84
C GLU A 429 29.87 -3.57 3.26
N ILE A 430 30.01 -2.25 3.44
CA ILE A 430 29.12 -1.26 2.81
C ILE A 430 29.22 -1.36 1.28
N ILE A 431 30.44 -1.48 0.73
CA ILE A 431 30.65 -1.65 -0.71
C ILE A 431 29.99 -2.95 -1.20
N TYR A 432 30.18 -4.06 -0.48
CA TYR A 432 29.52 -5.31 -0.83
C TYR A 432 27.99 -5.20 -0.78
N CYS A 433 27.43 -4.52 0.22
CA CYS A 433 25.98 -4.29 0.30
C CYS A 433 25.43 -3.51 -0.91
N ILE A 434 26.15 -2.48 -1.37
CA ILE A 434 25.77 -1.70 -2.57
C ILE A 434 25.78 -2.57 -3.82
N LEU A 435 26.82 -3.39 -3.98
CA LEU A 435 26.95 -4.29 -5.13
C LEU A 435 25.87 -5.38 -5.10
N ILE A 436 25.66 -6.03 -3.95
CA ILE A 436 24.61 -7.04 -3.77
C ILE A 436 23.23 -6.42 -4.05
N TYR A 437 22.95 -5.21 -3.56
CA TYR A 437 21.69 -4.52 -3.87
C TYR A 437 21.50 -4.34 -5.38
N THR A 438 22.56 -3.92 -6.09
CA THR A 438 22.52 -3.71 -7.54
C THR A 438 22.24 -5.02 -8.28
N VAL A 439 22.89 -6.11 -7.86
CA VAL A 439 22.70 -7.46 -8.41
C VAL A 439 21.27 -7.96 -8.16
N LEU A 440 20.74 -7.79 -6.96
CA LEU A 440 19.35 -8.16 -6.64
C LEU A 440 18.33 -7.38 -7.47
N GLN A 441 18.59 -6.10 -7.76
CA GLN A 441 17.74 -5.30 -8.65
C GLN A 441 17.87 -5.74 -10.11
N ALA A 442 19.04 -6.22 -10.54
CA ALA A 442 19.25 -6.79 -11.86
C ALA A 442 18.50 -8.13 -12.02
N ASP A 443 18.58 -9.03 -11.04
CA ASP A 443 17.80 -10.27 -10.99
C ASP A 443 16.31 -10.00 -11.09
N ARG A 444 15.83 -9.01 -10.33
CA ARG A 444 14.45 -8.54 -10.38
C ARG A 444 14.05 -8.10 -11.80
N LEU A 445 14.91 -7.41 -12.54
CA LEU A 445 14.66 -6.96 -13.91
C LEU A 445 14.58 -8.14 -14.88
N TYR A 446 15.53 -9.07 -14.85
CA TYR A 446 15.56 -10.21 -15.79
C TYR A 446 14.46 -11.22 -15.51
N THR A 447 14.15 -11.49 -14.23
CA THR A 447 12.99 -12.28 -13.83
C THR A 447 11.70 -11.75 -14.45
N MET A 448 11.58 -10.42 -14.59
CA MET A 448 10.41 -9.79 -15.19
C MET A 448 10.25 -10.15 -16.67
N VAL A 449 11.34 -10.13 -17.44
CA VAL A 449 11.34 -10.50 -18.87
C VAL A 449 10.95 -11.97 -19.04
N ILE A 450 11.46 -12.85 -18.17
CA ILE A 450 11.12 -14.27 -18.16
C ILE A 450 9.64 -14.49 -17.83
N VAL A 451 9.13 -13.84 -16.78
CA VAL A 451 7.73 -13.96 -16.37
C VAL A 451 6.77 -13.42 -17.44
N GLN A 452 7.10 -12.29 -18.06
CA GLN A 452 6.26 -11.70 -19.11
C GLN A 452 6.25 -12.52 -20.40
N SER A 453 7.39 -13.08 -20.81
CA SER A 453 7.46 -13.95 -21.98
C SER A 453 6.80 -15.30 -21.78
N LEU A 454 6.97 -15.94 -20.60
CA LEU A 454 6.39 -17.26 -20.33
C LEU A 454 4.89 -17.22 -20.09
N LEU A 455 4.38 -16.16 -19.47
CA LEU A 455 2.99 -16.12 -18.99
C LEU A 455 2.11 -15.18 -19.79
N GLY A 456 2.67 -14.39 -20.71
CA GLY A 456 1.96 -13.53 -21.65
C GLY A 456 0.75 -12.83 -21.05
N GLU A 457 -0.40 -12.91 -21.73
CA GLU A 457 -1.69 -12.44 -21.21
C GLU A 457 -2.41 -13.44 -20.27
N VAL A 458 -1.90 -14.68 -20.16
CA VAL A 458 -2.52 -15.79 -19.42
C VAL A 458 -2.60 -15.47 -17.93
N PHE A 459 -1.52 -14.92 -17.37
CA PHE A 459 -1.54 -14.33 -16.04
C PHE A 459 -1.65 -12.81 -16.13
N GLY A 460 -2.76 -12.24 -15.65
CA GLY A 460 -2.89 -10.79 -15.48
C GLY A 460 -1.74 -10.23 -14.61
N LYS A 461 -1.45 -8.92 -14.76
CA LYS A 461 -0.34 -8.21 -14.11
C LYS A 461 -0.10 -8.54 -12.64
N THR A 462 -1.16 -8.68 -11.85
CA THR A 462 -1.07 -9.03 -10.43
C THR A 462 -0.46 -10.42 -10.22
N GLY A 463 -0.84 -11.41 -11.05
CA GLY A 463 -0.26 -12.76 -11.00
C GLY A 463 1.20 -12.78 -11.44
N GLN A 464 1.54 -12.02 -12.49
CA GLN A 464 2.95 -11.84 -12.89
C GLN A 464 3.80 -11.23 -11.77
N SER A 465 3.28 -10.19 -11.09
CA SER A 465 3.99 -9.58 -9.95
C SER A 465 4.14 -10.52 -8.76
N LEU A 466 3.11 -11.33 -8.46
CA LEU A 466 3.18 -12.31 -7.37
C LEU A 466 4.20 -13.40 -7.69
N LEU A 467 4.21 -13.93 -8.92
CA LEU A 467 5.18 -14.93 -9.31
C LEU A 467 6.61 -14.36 -9.33
N ARG A 468 6.79 -13.12 -9.80
CA ARG A 468 8.07 -12.42 -9.72
C ARG A 468 8.57 -12.34 -8.27
N MET A 469 7.69 -11.94 -7.35
CA MET A 469 8.03 -11.89 -5.93
C MET A 469 8.39 -13.29 -5.40
N PHE A 470 7.68 -14.34 -5.79
CA PHE A 470 7.98 -15.72 -5.40
C PHE A 470 9.35 -16.20 -5.91
N ILE A 471 9.66 -15.96 -7.18
CA ILE A 471 10.98 -16.30 -7.75
C ILE A 471 12.08 -15.54 -7.00
N GLN A 472 11.87 -14.24 -6.74
CA GLN A 472 12.84 -13.43 -6.01
C GLN A 472 13.00 -13.88 -4.55
N MET A 473 11.92 -14.28 -3.87
CA MET A 473 11.94 -14.88 -2.54
C MET A 473 12.75 -16.18 -2.53
N ALA A 474 12.53 -17.05 -3.51
CA ALA A 474 13.26 -18.30 -3.63
C ALA A 474 14.77 -18.06 -3.86
N LEU A 475 15.13 -17.14 -4.77
CA LEU A 475 16.52 -16.77 -5.03
C LEU A 475 17.20 -16.17 -3.79
N LEU A 476 16.52 -15.27 -3.09
CA LEU A 476 17.02 -14.70 -1.82
C LEU A 476 17.15 -15.77 -0.72
N GLY A 477 16.19 -16.69 -0.63
CA GLY A 477 16.20 -17.77 0.35
C GLY A 477 17.34 -18.75 0.13
N VAL A 478 17.60 -19.15 -1.11
CA VAL A 478 18.75 -20.00 -1.45
C VAL A 478 20.06 -19.24 -1.23
N GLY A 479 20.14 -17.96 -1.61
CA GLY A 479 21.32 -17.13 -1.35
C GLY A 479 21.62 -16.95 0.14
N ALA A 480 20.59 -16.77 0.97
CA ALA A 480 20.72 -16.73 2.42
C ALA A 480 21.17 -18.09 2.98
N GLY A 481 20.61 -19.20 2.49
CA GLY A 481 21.02 -20.55 2.89
C GLY A 481 22.49 -20.84 2.55
N VAL A 482 22.92 -20.51 1.33
CA VAL A 482 24.33 -20.63 0.90
C VAL A 482 25.24 -19.72 1.75
N GLY A 483 24.79 -18.50 2.04
CA GLY A 483 25.52 -17.57 2.92
C GLY A 483 25.69 -18.10 4.34
N VAL A 484 24.64 -18.67 4.94
CA VAL A 484 24.70 -19.28 6.28
C VAL A 484 25.58 -20.53 6.29
N LEU A 485 25.50 -21.37 5.27
CA LEU A 485 26.40 -22.54 5.16
C LEU A 485 27.86 -22.11 5.04
N ALA A 486 28.16 -21.09 4.24
CA ALA A 486 29.51 -20.53 4.14
C ALA A 486 29.99 -19.88 5.47
N ALA A 487 29.07 -19.25 6.21
CA ALA A 487 29.32 -18.69 7.54
C ALA A 487 29.80 -19.75 8.53
N VAL A 488 29.11 -20.89 8.53
CA VAL A 488 29.32 -21.99 9.48
C VAL A 488 30.54 -22.82 9.10
N LEU A 489 30.80 -23.02 7.80
CA LEU A 489 31.83 -23.94 7.31
C LEU A 489 33.19 -23.27 7.05
N ILE A 490 33.24 -21.96 6.75
CA ILE A 490 34.46 -21.30 6.29
C ILE A 490 34.82 -20.11 7.20
N SER A 491 34.11 -18.99 7.07
CA SER A 491 34.29 -17.81 7.93
C SER A 491 33.16 -16.80 7.71
N GLN A 492 32.88 -16.00 8.74
CA GLN A 492 31.85 -14.96 8.66
C GLN A 492 32.21 -13.85 7.65
N THR A 493 33.49 -13.51 7.50
CA THR A 493 33.93 -12.44 6.58
C THR A 493 33.77 -12.79 5.10
N LEU A 494 33.71 -14.07 4.73
CA LEU A 494 33.55 -14.52 3.35
C LEU A 494 32.11 -14.55 2.84
N ILE A 495 31.12 -14.30 3.71
CA ILE A 495 29.71 -14.36 3.33
C ILE A 495 29.38 -13.31 2.27
N PHE A 496 29.85 -12.07 2.44
CA PHE A 496 29.60 -10.98 1.50
C PHE A 496 30.12 -11.28 0.08
N PRO A 497 31.40 -11.64 -0.12
CA PRO A 497 31.89 -11.98 -1.46
C PRO A 497 31.21 -13.23 -2.04
N ILE A 498 30.90 -14.26 -1.23
CA ILE A 498 30.22 -15.47 -1.70
C ILE A 498 28.80 -15.16 -2.17
N VAL A 499 28.02 -14.39 -1.39
CA VAL A 499 26.67 -13.96 -1.75
C VAL A 499 26.69 -13.10 -3.00
N LEU A 500 27.68 -12.21 -3.15
CA LEU A 500 27.85 -11.41 -4.36
C LEU A 500 28.14 -12.27 -5.60
N ILE A 501 29.09 -13.21 -5.51
CA ILE A 501 29.44 -14.11 -6.61
C ILE A 501 28.23 -14.98 -6.99
N TYR A 502 27.55 -15.54 -6.00
CA TYR A 502 26.33 -16.31 -6.21
C TYR A 502 25.26 -15.48 -6.91
N GLY A 503 25.00 -14.26 -6.44
CA GLY A 503 24.06 -13.34 -7.07
C GLY A 503 24.45 -13.03 -8.51
N LEU A 504 25.72 -12.70 -8.79
CA LEU A 504 26.20 -12.44 -10.15
C LEU A 504 26.01 -13.65 -11.07
N MET A 505 26.30 -14.86 -10.60
CA MET A 505 26.07 -16.09 -11.38
C MET A 505 24.59 -16.26 -11.74
N ILE A 506 23.69 -16.05 -10.78
CA ILE A 506 22.25 -16.08 -11.04
C ILE A 506 21.85 -15.00 -12.03
N THR A 507 22.32 -13.77 -11.86
CA THR A 507 21.97 -12.66 -12.75
C THR A 507 22.39 -12.94 -14.17
N VAL A 508 23.58 -13.53 -14.38
CA VAL A 508 24.05 -13.92 -15.71
C VAL A 508 23.18 -15.04 -16.28
N ALA A 509 22.85 -16.07 -15.49
CA ALA A 509 21.97 -17.16 -15.92
C ALA A 509 20.57 -16.65 -16.29
N MET A 510 19.98 -15.80 -15.45
CA MET A 510 18.68 -15.16 -15.67
C MET A 510 18.72 -14.22 -16.87
N GLY A 511 19.81 -13.48 -17.05
CA GLY A 511 20.05 -12.64 -18.23
C GLY A 511 20.13 -13.45 -19.52
N ALA A 512 20.79 -14.61 -19.51
CA ALA A 512 20.86 -15.51 -20.67
C ALA A 512 19.49 -16.09 -21.03
N ILE A 513 18.71 -16.54 -20.04
CA ILE A 513 17.34 -17.03 -20.26
C ILE A 513 16.43 -15.90 -20.77
N ALA A 514 16.54 -14.70 -20.17
CA ALA A 514 15.81 -13.52 -20.60
C ALA A 514 16.16 -13.13 -22.04
N LEU A 515 17.41 -13.27 -22.45
CA LEU A 515 17.86 -13.00 -23.82
C LEU A 515 17.22 -13.93 -24.83
N LEU A 516 17.20 -15.24 -24.57
CA LEU A 516 16.53 -16.23 -25.42
C LEU A 516 15.05 -15.92 -25.58
N ARG A 517 14.41 -15.49 -24.50
CA ARG A 517 13.00 -15.10 -24.52
C ARG A 517 12.75 -13.76 -25.20
N PHE A 518 13.67 -12.81 -25.08
CA PHE A 518 13.60 -11.53 -25.77
C PHE A 518 13.71 -11.72 -27.29
N ASP A 519 14.57 -12.62 -27.75
CA ASP A 519 14.66 -13.00 -29.17
C ASP A 519 13.35 -13.62 -29.69
N THR A 520 12.72 -14.50 -28.91
CA THR A 520 11.39 -15.00 -29.28
C THR A 520 10.34 -13.89 -29.36
N MET A 521 10.41 -12.88 -28.48
CA MET A 521 9.49 -11.73 -28.53
C MET A 521 9.72 -10.86 -29.77
N GLU A 522 10.94 -10.75 -30.28
CA GLU A 522 11.24 -10.07 -31.55
C GLU A 522 10.62 -10.77 -32.76
N GLN A 523 10.48 -12.09 -32.72
CA GLN A 523 9.91 -12.88 -33.83
C GLN A 523 8.37 -12.82 -33.91
N PHE A 524 7.70 -12.40 -32.83
CA PHE A 524 6.23 -12.31 -32.75
C PHE A 524 5.68 -10.89 -33.00
N VAL A 525 6.54 -9.88 -33.14
CA VAL A 525 6.20 -8.47 -33.46
C VAL A 525 6.35 -8.24 -34.96
#